data_AF-A0A7J8CG74-F1
#
_entry.id   AF-A0A7J8CG74-F1
#
_cell.length_a   1.000
_cell.length_b   1.000
_cell.length_c   1.000
_cell.angle_alpha   90.00
_cell.angle_beta   90.00
_cell.angle_gamma   90.00
#
_symmetry.space_group_name_H-M   'P 1'
#
loop_
_entity.id
_entity.type
_entity.pdbx_description
1 polymer ?
#
loop_
_entity_poly.entity_id
_entity_poly.type
_entity_poly.pdbx_seq_one_letter_code
_entity_poly.pdbx_strand_id
1 'polypeptide(L)'
;MKRTPTTEEREREAKKRRLLEELEDTWLPYLTPKDDEFYQQWQLKYPKLILREAGRVPEALHEEVRAAFRSLHARGCLFRDLVRVQGKDVLTPVSRLLIGNPGCTYKYLNTRLFTVPWPVTGSDAKYREAEIAAACQTFLKLNGHLQAETVQAWEQLAARERADVDAVPVCIGPDFPRVGLGAFDAPDEADIRNRSAYNVTLLNFMDPQKMPYLKEEPYFGMGKMAVSWHHDENLVERSAVAVYSHSFADPEEESEDDPQLEGRDPDIWHVGFKISWDIETPGLAIPLHQGDCYFMLDDLNATHQHCVLAGLPPRFSSTHRVAECSTGTLDYILQRCHAALQNILHEADNGDVSLKSLEPAVLKQGEEVHNEVEFEWLRQFWFQGNRYKKCTDWWLGPMAQLEELWRKMEFMVEMAILHLPGSVPGVGDAMHVVSALISTLVLSGTQQAARLQTTGSARYSRVALNRGLRGVKMTVAFSSFAGALRDESSEVADAYWPLTTCPAPFVSKDLLCKWSSPVHPPKWVLYIASCHRRGN
;
A
#
# COMPACT_ATOMS: atom_id res chain seq x y z
N MET A 1 -2.05 -2.85 20.45
CA MET A 1 -1.01 -3.89 20.58
C MET A 1 -0.09 -3.80 19.37
N LYS A 2 1.23 -3.97 19.55
CA LYS A 2 2.18 -4.07 18.44
C LYS A 2 1.78 -5.27 17.58
N ARG A 3 1.64 -5.09 16.25
CA ARG A 3 1.47 -6.21 15.31
C ARG A 3 2.58 -7.20 15.59
N THR A 4 2.23 -8.44 15.89
CA THR A 4 3.21 -9.51 16.02
C THR A 4 3.80 -9.72 14.62
N PRO A 5 5.09 -9.41 14.40
CA PRO A 5 5.67 -9.62 13.09
C PRO A 5 5.57 -11.10 12.73
N THR A 6 5.25 -11.38 11.47
CA THR A 6 5.16 -12.76 10.96
C THR A 6 6.50 -13.46 11.16
N THR A 7 6.50 -14.80 11.15
CA THR A 7 7.75 -15.58 11.26
C THR A 7 8.76 -15.14 10.22
N GLU A 8 8.31 -14.94 8.97
CA GLU A 8 9.14 -14.40 7.89
C GLU A 8 9.66 -12.99 8.17
N GLU A 9 8.83 -12.06 8.65
CA GLU A 9 9.27 -10.70 8.99
C GLU A 9 10.36 -10.72 10.08
N ARG A 10 10.22 -11.61 11.07
CA ARG A 10 11.22 -11.79 12.14
C ARG A 10 12.52 -12.37 11.60
N GLU A 11 12.43 -13.38 10.72
CA GLU A 11 13.60 -13.98 10.09
C GLU A 11 14.34 -12.96 9.22
N ARG A 12 13.60 -12.19 8.42
CA ARG A 12 14.14 -11.08 7.62
C ARG A 12 14.82 -10.03 8.48
N GLU A 13 14.20 -9.61 9.58
CA GLU A 13 14.79 -8.62 10.48
C GLU A 13 16.00 -9.18 11.26
N ALA A 14 15.99 -10.48 11.59
CA ALA A 14 17.13 -11.16 12.19
C ALA A 14 18.30 -11.24 11.20
N LYS A 15 18.04 -11.63 9.95
CA LYS A 15 19.04 -11.59 8.88
C LYS A 15 19.60 -10.19 8.71
N LYS A 16 18.74 -9.16 8.56
CA LYS A 16 19.17 -7.76 8.45
C LYS A 16 20.06 -7.31 9.61
N ARG A 17 19.72 -7.67 10.86
CA ARG A 17 20.53 -7.33 12.03
C ARG A 17 21.90 -8.00 11.98
N ARG A 18 21.95 -9.31 11.66
CA ARG A 18 23.21 -10.03 11.50
C ARG A 18 24.09 -9.40 10.42
N LEU A 19 23.51 -9.04 9.27
CA LEU A 19 24.25 -8.37 8.20
C LEU A 19 24.84 -7.02 8.65
N LEU A 20 24.09 -6.24 9.43
CA LEU A 20 24.59 -4.96 9.98
C LEU A 20 25.64 -5.17 11.08
N GLU A 21 25.53 -6.23 11.87
CA GLU A 21 26.52 -6.61 12.88
C GLU A 21 27.84 -7.07 12.22
N GLU A 22 27.76 -7.81 11.12
CA GLU A 22 28.93 -8.27 10.35
C GLU A 22 29.66 -7.13 9.62
N LEU A 23 28.95 -6.04 9.31
CA LEU A 23 29.53 -4.88 8.63
C LEU A 23 30.30 -3.94 9.57
N GLU A 24 30.01 -3.93 10.88
CA GLU A 24 30.60 -3.00 11.87
C GLU A 24 30.73 -1.55 11.33
N ASP A 25 31.96 -1.01 11.23
CA ASP A 25 32.29 0.32 10.69
C ASP A 25 32.75 0.27 9.21
N THR A 26 32.55 -0.87 8.52
CA THR A 26 32.94 -1.08 7.12
C THR A 26 31.74 -1.05 6.17
N TRP A 27 32.02 -0.82 4.89
CA TRP A 27 31.01 -0.73 3.84
C TRP A 27 31.27 -1.80 2.79
N LEU A 28 30.20 -2.38 2.26
CA LEU A 28 30.26 -3.26 1.10
C LEU A 28 30.60 -2.44 -0.16
N PRO A 29 31.31 -3.03 -1.13
CA PRO A 29 31.56 -2.33 -2.39
C PRO A 29 30.26 -2.11 -3.16
N TYR A 30 30.19 -1.01 -3.90
CA TYR A 30 29.20 -0.80 -4.95
C TYR A 30 29.86 -0.28 -6.21
N LEU A 31 29.17 -0.46 -7.33
CA LEU A 31 29.64 -0.06 -8.65
C LEU A 31 28.68 0.95 -9.28
N THR A 32 29.28 1.81 -10.09
CA THR A 32 28.68 2.85 -10.92
C THR A 32 29.23 2.71 -12.34
N PRO A 33 28.68 3.41 -13.35
CA PRO A 33 29.26 3.39 -14.70
C PRO A 33 30.72 3.87 -14.79
N LYS A 34 31.28 4.49 -13.73
CA LYS A 34 32.69 4.88 -13.67
C LYS A 34 33.64 3.70 -13.39
N ASP A 35 33.11 2.58 -12.92
CA ASP A 35 33.88 1.40 -12.53
C ASP A 35 33.96 0.38 -13.69
N ASP A 36 35.15 -0.13 -13.99
CA ASP A 36 35.40 -1.04 -15.13
C ASP A 36 34.55 -2.32 -15.06
N GLU A 37 34.31 -2.87 -13.86
CA GLU A 37 33.53 -4.09 -13.68
C GLU A 37 32.00 -3.89 -13.74
N PHE A 38 31.51 -2.65 -13.78
CA PHE A 38 30.09 -2.33 -13.63
C PHE A 38 29.20 -3.07 -14.63
N TYR A 39 29.52 -2.98 -15.92
CA TYR A 39 28.69 -3.58 -16.97
C TYR A 39 28.74 -5.11 -16.94
N GLN A 40 29.88 -5.70 -16.59
CA GLN A 40 30.01 -7.14 -16.41
C GLN A 40 29.16 -7.62 -15.23
N GLN A 41 29.23 -6.90 -14.10
CA GLN A 41 28.44 -7.20 -12.91
C GLN A 41 26.95 -7.06 -13.16
N TRP A 42 26.52 -6.00 -13.86
CA TRP A 42 25.14 -5.83 -14.28
C TRP A 42 24.66 -7.03 -15.08
N GLN A 43 25.39 -7.41 -16.13
CA GLN A 43 25.00 -8.52 -16.99
C GLN A 43 24.92 -9.86 -16.23
N LEU A 44 25.83 -10.13 -15.29
CA LEU A 44 25.89 -11.42 -14.61
C LEU A 44 24.96 -11.52 -13.39
N LYS A 45 24.78 -10.43 -12.64
CA LYS A 45 24.08 -10.44 -11.35
C LYS A 45 22.77 -9.67 -11.35
N TYR A 46 22.60 -8.73 -12.28
CA TYR A 46 21.41 -7.89 -12.40
C TYR A 46 20.78 -7.92 -13.82
N PRO A 47 20.76 -9.05 -14.57
CA PRO A 47 20.36 -9.08 -15.98
C PRO A 47 18.89 -8.68 -16.24
N LYS A 48 18.03 -8.83 -15.23
CA LYS A 48 16.60 -8.52 -15.29
C LYS A 48 16.31 -7.04 -14.99
N LEU A 49 17.34 -6.25 -14.73
CA LEU A 49 17.29 -4.80 -14.65
C LEU A 49 17.63 -4.21 -16.00
N ILE A 50 16.74 -3.40 -16.56
CA ILE A 50 16.92 -2.77 -17.87
C ILE A 50 16.89 -1.26 -17.72
N LEU A 51 17.85 -0.57 -18.32
CA LEU A 51 17.83 0.88 -18.50
C LEU A 51 17.50 1.22 -19.95
N ARG A 52 16.66 2.24 -20.11
CA ARG A 52 16.36 2.91 -21.37
C ARG A 52 16.57 4.40 -21.13
N GLU A 53 17.68 4.90 -21.64
CA GLU A 53 18.00 6.32 -21.57
C GLU A 53 16.94 7.16 -22.27
N ALA A 54 16.85 8.45 -21.91
CA ALA A 54 15.84 9.38 -22.39
C ALA A 54 15.63 9.35 -23.92
N GLY A 55 16.69 9.17 -24.72
CA GLY A 55 16.59 9.09 -26.19
C GLY A 55 15.72 7.95 -26.75
N ARG A 56 15.29 6.99 -25.92
CA ARG A 56 14.34 5.93 -26.28
C ARG A 56 12.87 6.35 -26.15
N VAL A 57 12.60 7.45 -25.44
CA VAL A 57 11.25 7.99 -25.27
C VAL A 57 11.04 9.13 -26.27
N PRO A 58 9.90 9.20 -26.97
CA PRO A 58 9.63 10.30 -27.89
C PRO A 58 9.62 11.66 -27.19
N GLU A 59 10.27 12.68 -27.77
CA GLU A 59 10.36 14.03 -27.16
C GLU A 59 8.99 14.64 -26.86
N ALA A 60 8.01 14.43 -27.75
CA ALA A 60 6.64 14.87 -27.50
C ALA A 60 6.03 14.25 -26.23
N LEU A 61 6.36 12.99 -25.94
CA LEU A 61 5.91 12.33 -24.72
C LEU A 61 6.66 12.87 -23.49
N HIS A 62 7.96 13.17 -23.60
CA HIS A 62 8.69 13.84 -22.54
C HIS A 62 8.04 15.17 -22.15
N GLU A 63 7.75 16.04 -23.11
CA GLU A 63 7.14 17.34 -22.84
C GLU A 63 5.77 17.22 -22.18
N GLU A 64 4.91 16.33 -22.70
CA GLU A 64 3.59 16.07 -22.11
C GLU A 64 3.71 15.59 -20.65
N VAL A 65 4.61 14.64 -20.38
CA VAL A 65 4.80 14.06 -19.03
C VAL A 65 5.40 15.11 -18.07
N ARG A 66 6.38 15.91 -18.51
CA ARG A 66 6.94 17.01 -17.74
C ARG A 66 5.87 18.04 -17.37
N ALA A 67 5.03 18.42 -18.33
CA ALA A 67 3.91 19.33 -18.09
C ALA A 67 2.88 18.74 -17.13
N ALA A 68 2.56 17.44 -17.25
CA ALA A 68 1.64 16.73 -16.36
C ALA A 68 2.15 16.70 -14.91
N PHE A 69 3.44 16.40 -14.68
CA PHE A 69 4.04 16.47 -13.35
C PHE A 69 3.94 17.87 -12.74
N ARG A 70 4.33 18.90 -13.48
CA ARG A 70 4.25 20.30 -13.02
C ARG A 70 2.81 20.71 -12.71
N SER A 71 1.86 20.31 -13.55
CA SER A 71 0.44 20.59 -13.37
C SER A 71 -0.12 20.00 -12.08
N LEU A 72 0.16 18.72 -11.82
CA LEU A 72 -0.28 18.03 -10.59
C LEU A 72 0.39 18.62 -9.33
N HIS A 73 1.67 18.97 -9.42
CA HIS A 73 2.39 19.58 -8.31
C HIS A 73 1.89 20.99 -8.00
N ALA A 74 1.67 21.84 -9.01
CA ALA A 74 1.12 23.19 -8.85
C ALA A 74 -0.26 23.18 -8.18
N ARG A 75 -1.05 22.13 -8.40
CA ARG A 75 -2.39 21.92 -7.81
C ARG A 75 -2.37 21.22 -6.45
N GLY A 76 -1.18 20.91 -5.93
CA GLY A 76 -1.02 20.25 -4.63
C GLY A 76 -1.63 18.85 -4.58
N CYS A 77 -1.54 18.09 -5.69
CA CYS A 77 -2.11 16.76 -5.81
C CYS A 77 -1.23 15.64 -5.20
N LEU A 78 0.02 15.94 -4.83
CA LEU A 78 0.94 14.96 -4.24
C LEU A 78 1.05 15.16 -2.73
N PHE A 79 0.99 14.06 -1.98
CA PHE A 79 0.93 14.11 -0.51
C PHE A 79 1.94 13.15 0.10
N ARG A 80 2.55 13.53 1.22
CA ARG A 80 3.30 12.59 2.04
C ARG A 80 2.34 11.62 2.70
N ASP A 81 2.70 10.34 2.70
CA ASP A 81 1.86 9.29 3.26
C ASP A 81 2.22 9.05 4.72
N LEU A 82 1.21 9.01 5.59
CA LEU A 82 1.38 8.61 6.98
C LEU A 82 1.32 7.08 7.07
N VAL A 83 2.47 6.44 6.97
CA VAL A 83 2.60 4.97 6.91
C VAL A 83 2.93 4.37 8.27
N ARG A 84 2.80 3.03 8.40
CA ARG A 84 3.27 2.31 9.59
C ARG A 84 4.52 1.50 9.28
N VAL A 85 5.62 1.79 9.97
CA VAL A 85 6.86 1.02 9.88
C VAL A 85 7.24 0.56 11.29
N GLN A 86 7.39 -0.75 11.50
CA GLN A 86 7.72 -1.36 12.80
C GLN A 86 6.81 -0.87 13.96
N GLY A 87 5.52 -0.65 13.65
CA GLY A 87 4.55 -0.18 14.63
C GLY A 87 4.63 1.31 15.00
N LYS A 88 5.51 2.08 14.35
CA LYS A 88 5.58 3.54 14.45
C LYS A 88 4.92 4.19 13.24
N ASP A 89 4.27 5.32 13.48
CA ASP A 89 3.66 6.12 12.41
C ASP A 89 4.69 7.14 11.91
N VAL A 90 4.95 7.13 10.61
CA VAL A 90 6.03 7.89 9.97
C VAL A 90 5.49 8.51 8.69
N LEU A 91 5.80 9.79 8.46
CA LEU A 91 5.56 10.43 7.18
C LEU A 91 6.65 10.06 6.19
N THR A 92 6.28 9.66 4.99
CA THR A 92 7.25 9.41 3.92
C THR A 92 8.00 10.70 3.57
N PRO A 93 9.32 10.66 3.28
CA PRO A 93 10.03 11.84 2.75
C PRO A 93 9.48 12.29 1.39
N VAL A 94 9.08 11.30 0.58
CA VAL A 94 8.51 11.48 -0.76
C VAL A 94 7.01 11.79 -0.67
N SER A 95 6.55 12.74 -1.49
CA SER A 95 5.14 13.03 -1.73
C SER A 95 4.62 12.22 -2.91
N ARG A 96 3.40 11.69 -2.83
CA ARG A 96 2.86 10.73 -3.79
C ARG A 96 1.44 10.99 -4.23
N LEU A 97 1.11 10.45 -5.40
CA LEU A 97 -0.24 10.33 -5.94
C LEU A 97 -0.37 9.00 -6.68
N LEU A 98 -1.46 8.26 -6.44
CA LEU A 98 -1.78 7.07 -7.21
C LEU A 98 -2.71 7.46 -8.36
N ILE A 99 -2.30 7.18 -9.60
CA ILE A 99 -3.15 7.29 -10.80
C ILE A 99 -3.33 5.88 -11.38
N GLY A 100 -4.50 5.55 -11.91
CA GLY A 100 -4.68 4.24 -12.51
C GLY A 100 -6.11 3.94 -12.95
N ASN A 101 -6.40 2.66 -13.13
CA ASN A 101 -7.74 2.19 -13.49
C ASN A 101 -8.79 2.68 -12.47
N PRO A 102 -9.98 3.09 -12.94
CA PRO A 102 -11.10 3.43 -12.05
C PRO A 102 -11.41 2.28 -11.09
N GLY A 103 -11.61 2.59 -9.81
CA GLY A 103 -11.95 1.60 -8.79
C GLY A 103 -10.80 0.72 -8.31
N CYS A 104 -9.59 0.84 -8.89
CA CYS A 104 -8.41 0.12 -8.39
C CYS A 104 -7.79 0.80 -7.18
N THR A 105 -7.09 0.01 -6.37
CA THR A 105 -6.32 0.49 -5.22
C THR A 105 -4.95 -0.17 -5.21
N TYR A 106 -3.99 0.45 -4.52
CA TYR A 106 -2.65 -0.11 -4.32
C TYR A 106 -2.28 0.01 -2.83
N LYS A 107 -1.94 -1.12 -2.21
CA LYS A 107 -1.65 -1.17 -0.77
C LYS A 107 -0.16 -1.42 -0.53
N TYR A 108 0.46 -0.54 0.26
CA TYR A 108 1.85 -0.69 0.69
C TYR A 108 2.02 -0.15 2.12
N LEU A 109 2.92 -0.73 2.92
CA LEU A 109 3.18 -0.32 4.31
C LEU A 109 1.88 -0.15 5.14
N ASN A 110 0.94 -1.07 4.93
CA ASN A 110 -0.40 -1.09 5.54
C ASN A 110 -1.27 0.16 5.27
N THR A 111 -1.00 0.85 4.16
CA THR A 111 -1.76 2.02 3.69
C THR A 111 -2.31 1.70 2.30
N ARG A 112 -3.64 1.74 2.15
CA ARG A 112 -4.30 1.55 0.85
C ARG A 112 -4.46 2.90 0.15
N LEU A 113 -3.77 3.08 -0.96
CA LEU A 113 -3.93 4.22 -1.85
C LEU A 113 -5.07 3.97 -2.83
N PHE A 114 -5.82 5.03 -3.15
CA PHE A 114 -6.98 5.00 -4.04
C PHE A 114 -6.64 5.75 -5.33
N THR A 115 -6.96 5.18 -6.49
CA THR A 115 -6.58 5.79 -7.77
C THR A 115 -7.32 7.10 -7.98
N VAL A 116 -6.60 8.14 -8.41
CA VAL A 116 -7.20 9.15 -9.27
C VAL A 116 -7.36 8.48 -10.64
N PRO A 117 -8.58 8.29 -11.14
CA PRO A 117 -8.80 7.48 -12.33
C PRO A 117 -8.16 8.15 -13.54
N TRP A 118 -7.48 7.39 -14.40
CA TRP A 118 -7.20 7.83 -15.76
C TRP A 118 -8.38 7.49 -16.69
N PRO A 119 -8.52 8.16 -17.85
CA PRO A 119 -9.69 7.98 -18.72
C PRO A 119 -9.55 6.73 -19.60
N VAL A 120 -9.96 5.57 -19.07
CA VAL A 120 -10.09 4.33 -19.87
C VAL A 120 -11.43 4.30 -20.60
N THR A 121 -11.45 3.65 -21.78
CA THR A 121 -12.66 3.50 -22.60
C THR A 121 -13.81 2.91 -21.79
N GLY A 122 -14.97 3.56 -21.82
CA GLY A 122 -16.15 3.12 -21.06
C GLY A 122 -16.20 3.59 -19.60
N SER A 123 -15.23 4.39 -19.13
CA SER A 123 -15.29 5.01 -17.81
C SER A 123 -15.70 6.48 -17.85
N ASP A 124 -16.56 6.90 -16.92
CA ASP A 124 -16.91 8.31 -16.68
C ASP A 124 -16.04 8.85 -15.53
N ALA A 125 -14.78 9.14 -15.85
CA ALA A 125 -13.84 9.68 -14.89
C ALA A 125 -14.12 11.16 -14.63
N LYS A 126 -14.30 11.52 -13.35
CA LYS A 126 -14.58 12.90 -12.93
C LYS A 126 -13.34 13.53 -12.30
N TYR A 127 -13.14 14.81 -12.59
CA TYR A 127 -11.98 15.57 -12.12
C TYR A 127 -12.43 16.94 -11.64
N ARG A 128 -11.70 17.49 -10.67
CA ARG A 128 -11.98 18.84 -10.16
C ARG A 128 -11.62 19.92 -11.19
N GLU A 129 -10.55 19.68 -11.97
CA GLU A 129 -9.99 20.60 -12.94
C GLU A 129 -9.60 19.85 -14.23
N ALA A 130 -9.70 20.51 -15.38
CA ALA A 130 -9.43 19.92 -16.69
C ALA A 130 -7.96 19.51 -16.86
N GLU A 131 -7.05 20.24 -16.23
CA GLU A 131 -5.61 19.99 -16.29
C GLU A 131 -5.19 18.77 -15.47
N ILE A 132 -5.97 18.40 -14.45
CA ILE A 132 -5.79 17.13 -13.73
C ILE A 132 -6.23 15.97 -14.65
N ALA A 133 -7.37 16.13 -15.33
CA ALA A 133 -7.82 15.16 -16.33
C ALA A 133 -6.78 14.96 -17.44
N ALA A 134 -6.23 16.06 -17.98
CA ALA A 134 -5.19 16.03 -18.99
C ALA A 134 -3.90 15.36 -18.47
N ALA A 135 -3.48 15.64 -17.23
CA ALA A 135 -2.35 14.96 -16.63
C ALA A 135 -2.59 13.44 -16.50
N CYS A 136 -3.76 13.01 -16.03
CA CYS A 136 -4.12 11.60 -15.95
C CYS A 136 -4.16 10.91 -17.33
N GLN A 137 -4.64 11.60 -18.37
CA GLN A 137 -4.59 11.14 -19.76
C GLN A 137 -3.14 10.96 -20.24
N THR A 138 -2.24 11.88 -19.90
CA THR A 138 -0.82 11.77 -20.21
C THR A 138 -0.18 10.56 -19.53
N PHE A 139 -0.47 10.32 -18.24
CA PHE A 139 0.06 9.15 -17.55
C PHE A 139 -0.50 7.82 -18.10
N LEU A 140 -1.72 7.81 -18.64
CA LEU A 140 -2.24 6.65 -19.38
C LEU A 140 -1.50 6.44 -20.71
N LYS A 141 -1.15 7.52 -21.43
CA LYS A 141 -0.32 7.42 -22.64
C LYS A 141 1.09 6.91 -22.32
N LEU A 142 1.72 7.44 -21.27
CA LEU A 142 3.01 6.94 -20.78
C LEU A 142 2.92 5.46 -20.37
N ASN A 143 1.82 5.05 -19.72
CA ASN A 143 1.57 3.65 -19.35
C ASN A 143 1.60 2.73 -20.58
N GLY A 144 0.94 3.13 -21.66
CA GLY A 144 0.95 2.36 -22.91
C GLY A 144 2.33 2.27 -23.57
N HIS A 145 3.10 3.37 -23.55
CA HIS A 145 4.48 3.36 -24.07
C HIS A 145 5.38 2.43 -23.25
N LEU A 146 5.37 2.57 -21.92
CA LEU A 146 6.20 1.74 -21.03
C LEU A 146 5.79 0.28 -21.08
N GLN A 147 4.49 -0.04 -21.22
CA GLN A 147 4.04 -1.41 -21.42
C GLN A 147 4.65 -2.02 -22.69
N ALA A 148 4.67 -1.28 -23.80
CA ALA A 148 5.27 -1.76 -25.05
C ALA A 148 6.78 -2.00 -24.91
N GLU A 149 7.50 -1.07 -24.28
CA GLU A 149 8.94 -1.23 -23.99
C GLU A 149 9.21 -2.43 -23.07
N THR A 150 8.37 -2.66 -22.06
CA THR A 150 8.48 -3.82 -21.17
C THR A 150 8.32 -5.13 -21.93
N VAL A 151 7.31 -5.24 -22.80
CA VAL A 151 7.10 -6.44 -23.62
C VAL A 151 8.34 -6.71 -24.48
N GLN A 152 8.84 -5.67 -25.17
CA GLN A 152 10.03 -5.80 -26.01
C GLN A 152 11.28 -6.20 -25.19
N ALA A 153 11.50 -5.60 -24.03
CA ALA A 153 12.63 -5.92 -23.17
C ALA A 153 12.56 -7.37 -22.65
N TRP A 154 11.35 -7.86 -22.38
CA TRP A 154 11.14 -9.24 -21.95
C TRP A 154 11.38 -10.25 -23.07
N GLU A 155 10.92 -9.96 -24.29
CA GLU A 155 11.20 -10.78 -25.47
C GLU A 155 12.71 -10.89 -25.73
N GLN A 156 13.45 -9.78 -25.58
CA GLN A 156 14.90 -9.76 -25.67
C GLN A 156 15.57 -10.59 -24.57
N LEU A 157 15.09 -10.49 -23.33
CA LEU A 157 15.58 -11.28 -22.21
C LEU A 157 15.38 -12.78 -22.46
N ALA A 158 14.16 -13.18 -22.85
CA ALA A 158 13.84 -14.57 -23.15
C ALA A 158 14.66 -15.11 -24.34
N ALA A 159 14.93 -14.29 -25.35
CA ALA A 159 15.78 -14.69 -26.47
C ALA A 159 17.25 -14.92 -26.04
N ARG A 160 17.78 -14.09 -25.13
CA ARG A 160 19.13 -14.27 -24.57
C ARG A 160 19.22 -15.54 -23.73
N GLU A 161 18.25 -15.75 -22.83
CA GLU A 161 18.23 -16.94 -21.97
C GLU A 161 18.13 -18.25 -22.80
N ARG A 162 17.40 -18.24 -23.92
CA ARG A 162 17.38 -19.37 -24.86
C ARG A 162 18.74 -19.61 -25.53
N ALA A 163 19.40 -18.55 -26.00
CA ALA A 163 20.71 -18.66 -26.64
C ALA A 163 21.80 -19.19 -25.69
N ASP A 164 21.75 -18.81 -24.41
CA ASP A 164 22.70 -19.30 -23.40
C ASP A 164 22.52 -20.79 -23.11
N VAL A 165 21.27 -21.30 -23.12
CA VAL A 165 20.98 -22.74 -22.97
C VAL A 165 21.53 -23.54 -24.15
N ASP A 166 21.35 -23.03 -25.38
CA ASP A 166 21.81 -23.69 -26.60
C ASP A 166 23.35 -23.67 -26.74
N ALA A 167 24.04 -22.74 -26.06
CA ALA A 167 25.50 -22.60 -26.09
C ALA A 167 26.25 -23.59 -25.15
N VAL A 168 25.56 -24.30 -24.25
CA VAL A 168 26.19 -25.30 -23.38
C VAL A 168 26.39 -26.61 -24.17
N PRO A 169 27.63 -27.06 -24.43
CA PRO A 169 27.87 -28.30 -25.16
C PRO A 169 27.27 -29.49 -24.41
N VAL A 170 26.43 -30.27 -25.09
CA VAL A 170 25.86 -31.52 -24.58
C VAL A 170 26.98 -32.56 -24.44
N CYS A 171 27.69 -32.53 -23.32
CA CYS A 171 28.67 -33.54 -22.91
C CYS A 171 28.10 -34.38 -21.76
N ILE A 172 26.96 -35.05 -21.96
CA ILE A 172 26.47 -36.08 -21.02
C ILE A 172 25.94 -37.27 -21.83
N GLY A 173 26.58 -38.42 -21.65
CA GLY A 173 26.20 -39.70 -22.26
C GLY A 173 24.82 -40.23 -21.78
N PRO A 174 24.32 -41.30 -22.39
CA PRO A 174 22.90 -41.70 -22.34
C PRO A 174 22.33 -42.17 -20.98
N ASP A 175 23.10 -42.18 -19.88
CA ASP A 175 22.74 -42.95 -18.67
C ASP A 175 22.54 -42.15 -17.38
N PHE A 176 22.39 -40.81 -17.42
CA PHE A 176 22.03 -40.04 -16.22
C PHE A 176 20.61 -39.45 -16.30
N PRO A 177 19.68 -39.83 -15.40
CA PRO A 177 18.36 -39.21 -15.34
C PRO A 177 18.50 -37.73 -14.96
N ARG A 178 17.87 -36.86 -15.75
CA ARG A 178 17.73 -35.42 -15.50
C ARG A 178 16.95 -35.18 -14.19
N VAL A 179 17.63 -35.23 -13.06
CA VAL A 179 17.08 -34.79 -11.78
C VAL A 179 17.79 -33.49 -11.42
N GLY A 180 17.13 -32.34 -11.61
CA GLY A 180 17.54 -31.09 -10.97
C GLY A 180 17.67 -29.82 -11.83
N LEU A 181 17.49 -29.86 -13.15
CA LEU A 181 17.22 -28.64 -13.92
C LEU A 181 15.73 -28.60 -14.24
N GLY A 182 14.99 -27.74 -13.53
CA GLY A 182 13.62 -27.42 -13.90
C GLY A 182 13.56 -27.05 -15.38
N ALA A 183 12.55 -27.57 -16.09
CA ALA A 183 12.29 -27.15 -17.45
C ALA A 183 12.23 -25.62 -17.48
N PHE A 184 12.94 -25.02 -18.44
CA PHE A 184 12.85 -23.59 -18.68
C PHE A 184 11.45 -23.31 -19.22
N ASP A 185 10.50 -23.05 -18.33
CA ASP A 185 9.17 -22.56 -18.68
C ASP A 185 9.32 -21.08 -19.07
N ALA A 186 9.81 -20.85 -20.29
CA ALA A 186 9.80 -19.53 -20.89
C ALA A 186 8.36 -19.00 -20.85
N PRO A 187 8.12 -17.79 -20.31
CA PRO A 187 6.78 -17.24 -20.27
C PRO A 187 6.24 -17.14 -21.70
N ASP A 188 5.03 -17.67 -21.92
CA ASP A 188 4.32 -17.52 -23.18
C ASP A 188 3.93 -16.04 -23.39
N GLU A 189 3.66 -15.63 -24.63
CA GLU A 189 3.32 -14.25 -24.98
C GLU A 189 2.16 -13.69 -24.14
N ALA A 190 1.18 -14.53 -23.82
CA ALA A 190 0.05 -14.14 -22.96
C ALA A 190 0.49 -13.80 -21.52
N ASP A 191 1.48 -14.53 -21.00
CA ASP A 191 2.02 -14.32 -19.66
C ASP A 191 2.83 -13.02 -19.60
N ILE A 192 3.66 -12.74 -20.62
CA ILE A 192 4.39 -11.47 -20.76
C ILE A 192 3.40 -10.29 -20.80
N ARG A 193 2.32 -10.41 -21.58
CA ARG A 193 1.28 -9.36 -21.67
C ARG A 193 0.60 -9.13 -20.32
N ASN A 194 0.27 -10.19 -19.58
CA ASN A 194 -0.36 -10.07 -18.26
C ASN A 194 0.59 -9.45 -17.22
N ARG A 195 1.87 -9.85 -17.22
CA ARG A 195 2.92 -9.35 -16.31
C ARG A 195 3.39 -7.94 -16.63
N SER A 196 3.00 -7.39 -17.78
CA SER A 196 3.24 -6.00 -18.20
C SER A 196 1.96 -5.16 -18.27
N ALA A 197 0.80 -5.71 -17.90
CA ALA A 197 -0.50 -5.03 -17.94
C ALA A 197 -0.65 -4.03 -16.78
N TYR A 198 0.14 -2.96 -16.81
CA TYR A 198 0.15 -1.94 -15.77
C TYR A 198 -1.24 -1.32 -15.59
N ASN A 199 -1.77 -1.47 -14.38
CA ASN A 199 -3.12 -1.02 -14.01
C ASN A 199 -3.08 0.24 -13.12
N VAL A 200 -1.91 0.61 -12.60
CA VAL A 200 -1.68 1.83 -11.83
C VAL A 200 -0.26 2.37 -12.05
N THR A 201 -0.08 3.66 -11.79
CA THR A 201 1.22 4.26 -11.52
C THR A 201 1.21 5.02 -10.19
N LEU A 202 2.26 4.82 -9.40
CA LEU A 202 2.52 5.58 -8.19
C LEU A 202 3.52 6.68 -8.52
N LEU A 203 3.03 7.92 -8.56
CA LEU A 203 3.85 9.11 -8.80
C LEU A 203 4.58 9.48 -7.51
N ASN A 204 5.81 9.94 -7.65
CA ASN A 204 6.67 10.37 -6.56
C ASN A 204 7.21 11.76 -6.86
N PHE A 205 7.34 12.59 -5.82
CA PHE A 205 8.04 13.86 -5.85
C PHE A 205 8.83 14.07 -4.57
N MET A 206 10.04 14.59 -4.69
CA MET A 206 10.80 15.08 -3.56
C MET A 206 11.70 16.24 -4.00
N ASP A 207 11.76 17.26 -3.15
CA ASP A 207 12.70 18.37 -3.23
C ASP A 207 13.72 18.16 -2.09
N PRO A 208 14.95 17.69 -2.38
CA PRO A 208 15.96 17.40 -1.36
C PRO A 208 16.32 18.60 -0.49
N GLN A 209 16.24 19.81 -1.03
CA GLN A 209 16.53 21.05 -0.30
C GLN A 209 15.44 21.38 0.73
N LYS A 210 14.18 21.04 0.43
CA LYS A 210 13.05 21.18 1.36
C LYS A 210 12.85 19.95 2.26
N MET A 211 13.51 18.83 1.96
CA MET A 211 13.43 17.59 2.73
C MET A 211 14.83 17.10 3.13
N PRO A 212 15.58 17.85 3.96
CA PRO A 212 16.98 17.53 4.27
C PRO A 212 17.16 16.30 5.19
N TYR A 213 16.09 15.84 5.84
CA TYR A 213 16.13 14.76 6.83
C TYR A 213 16.11 13.36 6.18
N LEU A 214 17.06 13.11 5.29
CA LEU A 214 17.24 11.82 4.63
C LEU A 214 18.17 10.92 5.44
N LYS A 215 17.94 9.60 5.35
CA LYS A 215 18.81 8.61 5.98
C LYS A 215 19.96 8.29 5.05
N GLU A 216 21.15 8.09 5.61
CA GLU A 216 22.25 7.47 4.87
C GLU A 216 21.91 6.02 4.54
N GLU A 217 22.32 5.59 3.34
CA GLU A 217 22.32 4.20 2.94
C GLU A 217 23.21 3.40 3.90
N PRO A 218 22.77 2.25 4.44
CA PRO A 218 23.43 1.63 5.59
C PRO A 218 24.45 0.53 5.26
N TYR A 219 24.66 0.15 4.00
CA TYR A 219 25.45 -1.04 3.66
C TYR A 219 26.65 -0.76 2.75
N PHE A 220 26.51 0.10 1.75
CA PHE A 220 27.44 0.21 0.62
C PHE A 220 28.18 1.54 0.52
N GLY A 221 27.63 2.63 1.04
CA GLY A 221 28.28 3.94 0.97
C GLY A 221 27.61 4.84 -0.04
N MET A 222 26.40 4.47 -0.46
CA MET A 222 25.70 5.13 -1.55
C MET A 222 25.11 6.50 -1.15
N GLY A 223 25.26 6.93 0.11
CA GLY A 223 24.79 8.23 0.59
C GLY A 223 23.29 8.31 0.86
N LYS A 224 22.72 9.51 0.76
CA LYS A 224 21.34 9.80 1.19
C LYS A 224 20.27 9.07 0.37
N MET A 225 19.32 8.44 1.06
CA MET A 225 18.18 7.75 0.46
C MET A 225 16.89 8.58 0.54
N ALA A 226 16.26 8.85 -0.60
CA ALA A 226 14.87 9.33 -0.69
C ALA A 226 13.88 8.21 -0.31
N VAL A 227 14.19 6.97 -0.70
CA VAL A 227 13.43 5.76 -0.36
C VAL A 227 14.44 4.68 0.03
N SER A 228 14.29 4.12 1.23
CA SER A 228 15.19 3.08 1.74
C SER A 228 15.04 1.75 0.99
N TRP A 229 16.00 0.84 1.20
CA TRP A 229 15.94 -0.54 0.66
C TRP A 229 14.60 -1.22 0.94
N HIS A 230 13.94 -1.67 -0.12
CA HIS A 230 12.66 -2.35 -0.06
C HIS A 230 12.45 -3.28 -1.27
N HIS A 231 11.41 -4.10 -1.14
CA HIS A 231 10.72 -4.72 -2.27
C HIS A 231 9.41 -3.97 -2.47
N ASP A 232 8.98 -3.81 -3.71
CA ASP A 232 7.64 -3.35 -3.99
C ASP A 232 6.62 -4.38 -3.48
N GLU A 233 5.66 -3.92 -2.68
CA GLU A 233 4.58 -4.74 -2.12
C GLU A 233 3.38 -4.81 -3.10
N ASN A 234 2.48 -5.79 -2.90
CA ASN A 234 1.19 -5.86 -3.58
C ASN A 234 1.28 -5.78 -5.12
N LEU A 235 2.23 -6.52 -5.68
CA LEU A 235 2.37 -6.72 -7.11
C LEU A 235 1.90 -8.13 -7.48
N VAL A 236 1.37 -8.29 -8.69
CA VAL A 236 1.17 -9.61 -9.29
C VAL A 236 2.51 -10.34 -9.30
N GLU A 237 2.50 -11.63 -8.97
CA GLU A 237 3.72 -12.43 -8.92
C GLU A 237 4.49 -12.35 -10.24
N ARG A 238 5.81 -12.08 -10.13
CA ARG A 238 6.73 -11.91 -11.26
C ARG A 238 6.28 -10.85 -12.29
N SER A 239 5.40 -9.92 -11.93
CA SER A 239 5.07 -8.79 -12.79
C SER A 239 6.20 -7.76 -12.85
N ALA A 240 6.34 -7.09 -13.99
CA ALA A 240 7.32 -6.03 -14.14
C ALA A 240 6.91 -4.76 -13.37
N VAL A 241 7.90 -3.90 -13.18
CA VAL A 241 7.72 -2.50 -12.80
C VAL A 241 8.50 -1.64 -13.78
N ALA A 242 7.87 -0.61 -14.34
CA ALA A 242 8.52 0.37 -15.21
C ALA A 242 8.51 1.75 -14.56
N VAL A 243 9.64 2.44 -14.62
CA VAL A 243 9.80 3.74 -13.94
C VAL A 243 10.32 4.78 -14.90
N TYR A 244 9.55 5.83 -15.11
CA TYR A 244 10.01 7.06 -15.77
C TYR A 244 10.56 8.03 -14.71
N SER A 245 11.79 8.51 -14.90
CA SER A 245 12.49 9.43 -14.01
C SER A 245 12.56 10.83 -14.61
N HIS A 246 12.26 11.87 -13.82
CA HIS A 246 12.40 13.25 -14.25
C HIS A 246 13.03 14.11 -13.15
N SER A 247 14.31 14.41 -13.30
CA SER A 247 15.03 15.42 -12.52
C SER A 247 14.81 16.82 -13.13
N PHE A 248 14.68 17.85 -12.30
CA PHE A 248 14.40 19.23 -12.76
C PHE A 248 15.56 19.89 -13.50
N ALA A 249 16.77 19.45 -13.19
CA ALA A 249 17.99 19.82 -13.87
C ALA A 249 18.81 18.55 -14.03
N ASP A 250 19.48 18.43 -15.18
CA ASP A 250 20.68 17.60 -15.25
C ASP A 250 21.82 18.43 -14.63
N PRO A 251 22.79 17.79 -13.96
CA PRO A 251 23.99 18.49 -13.53
C PRO A 251 24.63 19.20 -14.73
N GLU A 252 25.35 20.29 -14.47
CA GLU A 252 26.27 20.83 -15.47
C GLU A 252 27.23 19.70 -15.88
N GLU A 253 27.57 19.60 -17.17
CA GLU A 253 28.50 18.56 -17.66
C GLU A 253 29.73 18.54 -16.74
N GLU A 254 30.09 17.37 -16.20
CA GLU A 254 31.31 17.20 -15.39
C GLU A 254 32.46 17.83 -16.18
N SER A 255 33.05 18.89 -15.63
CA SER A 255 34.21 19.50 -16.28
C SER A 255 35.34 18.49 -16.24
N GLU A 256 36.18 18.40 -17.29
CA GLU A 256 37.38 17.53 -17.26
C GLU A 256 38.32 17.86 -16.07
N ASP A 257 38.12 19.02 -15.44
CA ASP A 257 38.84 19.54 -14.28
C ASP A 257 38.18 19.20 -12.92
N ASP A 258 36.99 18.57 -12.90
CA ASP A 258 36.35 18.19 -11.64
C ASP A 258 37.13 17.05 -10.96
N PRO A 259 37.37 17.14 -9.64
CA PRO A 259 38.06 16.09 -8.91
C PRO A 259 37.29 14.78 -9.09
N GLN A 260 37.99 13.73 -9.52
CA GLN A 260 37.45 12.39 -9.73
C GLN A 260 36.82 11.91 -8.41
N LEU A 261 35.50 12.08 -8.27
CA LEU A 261 34.77 11.70 -7.06
C LEU A 261 34.81 10.17 -6.95
N GLU A 262 35.22 9.66 -5.79
CA GLU A 262 35.12 8.23 -5.50
C GLU A 262 33.65 7.83 -5.37
N GLY A 263 33.21 6.87 -6.18
CA GLY A 263 31.86 6.34 -6.17
C GLY A 263 30.83 7.19 -6.93
N ARG A 264 29.57 7.13 -6.49
CA ARG A 264 28.45 7.77 -7.21
C ARG A 264 28.42 9.28 -6.97
N ASP A 265 28.00 10.02 -8.00
CA ASP A 265 27.81 11.47 -7.89
C ASP A 265 26.69 11.80 -6.87
N PRO A 266 27.00 12.55 -5.78
CA PRO A 266 26.03 12.94 -4.76
C PRO A 266 24.89 13.81 -5.30
N ASP A 267 25.12 14.51 -6.42
CA ASP A 267 24.21 15.51 -6.97
C ASP A 267 23.24 14.92 -8.00
N ILE A 268 23.59 13.75 -8.57
CA ILE A 268 22.74 12.97 -9.47
C ILE A 268 21.83 12.02 -8.67
N TRP A 269 20.58 11.91 -9.12
CA TRP A 269 19.65 10.90 -8.63
C TRP A 269 20.02 9.53 -9.14
N HIS A 270 19.98 8.52 -8.28
CA HIS A 270 20.26 7.15 -8.67
C HIS A 270 19.16 6.20 -8.19
N VAL A 271 19.04 5.06 -8.86
CA VAL A 271 18.39 3.87 -8.30
C VAL A 271 19.48 2.89 -7.87
N GLY A 272 19.41 2.46 -6.60
CA GLY A 272 20.32 1.47 -6.05
C GLY A 272 19.70 0.08 -6.10
N PHE A 273 20.50 -0.95 -6.43
CA PHE A 273 20.10 -2.36 -6.40
C PHE A 273 21.08 -3.21 -5.59
N LYS A 274 20.54 -4.19 -4.86
CA LYS A 274 21.31 -5.23 -4.17
C LYS A 274 20.58 -6.57 -4.24
N ILE A 275 21.33 -7.67 -4.24
CA ILE A 275 20.74 -9.00 -4.02
C ILE A 275 20.22 -9.06 -2.57
N SER A 276 19.04 -9.64 -2.39
CA SER A 276 18.42 -9.76 -1.07
C SER A 276 19.22 -10.68 -0.18
N TRP A 277 19.53 -10.24 1.04
CA TRP A 277 20.29 -10.99 2.05
C TRP A 277 21.75 -11.29 1.69
N ASP A 278 22.22 -10.82 0.54
CA ASP A 278 23.60 -10.94 0.10
C ASP A 278 24.43 -9.77 0.64
N ILE A 279 25.67 -10.08 1.02
CA ILE A 279 26.71 -9.18 1.51
C ILE A 279 28.05 -9.34 0.79
N GLU A 280 28.14 -10.24 -0.19
CA GLU A 280 29.37 -10.44 -0.97
C GLU A 280 29.29 -9.67 -2.27
N THR A 281 28.13 -9.73 -2.94
CA THR A 281 27.94 -9.13 -4.25
C THR A 281 27.89 -7.60 -4.15
N PRO A 282 28.76 -6.87 -4.89
CA PRO A 282 28.67 -5.41 -4.94
C PRO A 282 27.27 -4.93 -5.37
N GLY A 283 26.78 -3.88 -4.69
CA GLY A 283 25.56 -3.19 -5.10
C GLY A 283 25.76 -2.40 -6.38
N LEU A 284 24.69 -2.05 -7.08
CA LEU A 284 24.74 -1.11 -8.22
C LEU A 284 24.08 0.20 -7.85
N ALA A 285 24.70 1.32 -8.19
CA ALA A 285 24.08 2.64 -8.18
C ALA A 285 24.01 3.17 -9.62
N ILE A 286 22.81 3.19 -10.19
CA ILE A 286 22.59 3.55 -11.60
C ILE A 286 22.12 5.01 -11.67
N PRO A 287 22.85 5.91 -12.37
CA PRO A 287 22.44 7.30 -12.51
C PRO A 287 21.14 7.41 -13.30
N LEU A 288 20.30 8.36 -12.91
CA LEU A 288 19.01 8.64 -13.53
C LEU A 288 18.93 10.12 -13.90
N HIS A 289 19.18 10.40 -15.17
CA HIS A 289 19.07 11.73 -15.76
C HIS A 289 17.61 12.04 -16.11
N GLN A 290 17.40 13.26 -16.61
CA GLN A 290 16.09 13.71 -17.04
C GLN A 290 15.53 12.84 -18.17
N GLY A 291 14.43 12.13 -17.89
CA GLY A 291 13.70 11.34 -18.88
C GLY A 291 14.09 9.86 -18.93
N ASP A 292 15.14 9.45 -18.21
CA ASP A 292 15.56 8.06 -18.16
C ASP A 292 14.47 7.14 -17.61
N CYS A 293 14.37 5.96 -18.20
CA CYS A 293 13.47 4.90 -17.78
C CYS A 293 14.23 3.67 -17.34
N TYR A 294 13.80 3.03 -16.26
CA TYR A 294 14.31 1.73 -15.86
C TYR A 294 13.18 0.74 -15.60
N PHE A 295 13.50 -0.54 -15.78
CA PHE A 295 12.54 -1.64 -15.72
C PHE A 295 13.08 -2.74 -14.82
N MET A 296 12.25 -3.18 -13.88
CA MET A 296 12.46 -4.37 -13.08
C MET A 296 11.63 -5.48 -13.70
N LEU A 297 12.28 -6.46 -14.34
CA LEU A 297 11.59 -7.55 -15.03
C LEU A 297 11.48 -8.79 -14.14
N ASP A 298 10.44 -9.57 -14.41
CA ASP A 298 10.25 -10.91 -13.85
C ASP A 298 10.36 -10.95 -12.31
N ASP A 299 11.22 -11.81 -11.76
CA ASP A 299 11.43 -11.98 -10.33
C ASP A 299 12.44 -11.00 -9.73
N LEU A 300 12.90 -9.97 -10.47
CA LEU A 300 13.91 -9.03 -9.97
C LEU A 300 13.46 -8.37 -8.66
N ASN A 301 12.20 -7.92 -8.59
CA ASN A 301 11.65 -7.33 -7.37
C ASN A 301 11.54 -8.32 -6.20
N ALA A 302 11.52 -9.63 -6.45
CA ALA A 302 11.50 -10.64 -5.39
C ALA A 302 12.91 -11.05 -4.93
N THR A 303 13.85 -11.15 -5.88
CA THR A 303 15.23 -11.60 -5.65
C THR A 303 16.14 -10.46 -5.18
N HIS A 304 15.85 -9.22 -5.57
CA HIS A 304 16.63 -8.04 -5.27
C HIS A 304 15.82 -7.02 -4.47
N GLN A 305 16.54 -6.21 -3.70
CA GLN A 305 16.01 -5.00 -3.09
C GLN A 305 16.48 -3.80 -3.90
N HIS A 306 15.66 -2.75 -3.92
CA HIS A 306 16.05 -1.48 -4.50
C HIS A 306 15.84 -0.32 -3.54
N CYS A 307 16.59 0.75 -3.75
CA CYS A 307 16.45 2.01 -3.03
C CYS A 307 16.51 3.18 -4.03
N VAL A 308 16.10 4.36 -3.58
CA VAL A 308 16.23 5.59 -4.36
C VAL A 308 17.21 6.50 -3.64
N LEU A 309 18.34 6.76 -4.29
CA LEU A 309 19.39 7.63 -3.80
C LEU A 309 19.10 9.05 -4.27
N ALA A 310 19.09 9.98 -3.33
CA ALA A 310 18.77 11.38 -3.60
C ALA A 310 19.96 12.09 -4.24
N GLY A 311 19.69 12.81 -5.32
CA GLY A 311 20.55 13.87 -5.83
C GLY A 311 20.23 15.21 -5.17
N LEU A 312 20.71 16.31 -5.76
CA LEU A 312 20.41 17.68 -5.33
C LEU A 312 19.12 18.28 -5.91
N PRO A 313 18.83 18.21 -7.23
CA PRO A 313 17.67 18.88 -7.79
C PRO A 313 16.38 18.17 -7.36
N PRO A 314 15.23 18.88 -7.36
CA PRO A 314 13.95 18.22 -7.21
C PRO A 314 13.73 17.17 -8.31
N ARG A 315 13.04 16.09 -7.97
CA ARG A 315 12.79 14.98 -8.91
C ARG A 315 11.36 14.46 -8.79
N PHE A 316 10.76 14.18 -9.94
CA PHE A 316 9.60 13.34 -10.08
C PHE A 316 9.95 11.93 -10.57
N SER A 317 9.10 10.96 -10.25
CA SER A 317 9.05 9.70 -10.99
C SER A 317 7.63 9.18 -11.14
N SER A 318 7.38 8.40 -12.20
CA SER A 318 6.15 7.64 -12.41
C SER A 318 6.49 6.16 -12.37
N THR A 319 6.02 5.43 -11.36
CA THR A 319 6.32 4.00 -11.16
C THR A 319 5.10 3.15 -11.51
N HIS A 320 5.08 2.61 -12.73
CA HIS A 320 4.00 1.82 -13.32
C HIS A 320 4.06 0.36 -12.85
N ARG A 321 2.92 -0.16 -12.41
CA ARG A 321 2.80 -1.40 -11.65
C ARG A 321 1.62 -2.22 -12.12
N VAL A 322 1.77 -3.55 -12.04
CA VAL A 322 0.63 -4.48 -12.05
C VAL A 322 0.26 -4.75 -10.60
N ALA A 323 -0.57 -3.88 -10.02
CA ALA A 323 -1.05 -4.05 -8.65
C ALA A 323 -1.88 -5.33 -8.54
N GLU A 324 -1.62 -6.13 -7.50
CA GLU A 324 -2.41 -7.33 -7.21
C GLU A 324 -3.76 -6.94 -6.59
N CYS A 325 -4.74 -6.72 -7.47
CA CYS A 325 -6.03 -6.14 -7.09
C CYS A 325 -7.18 -7.15 -7.04
N SER A 326 -6.94 -8.47 -6.96
CA SER A 326 -8.02 -9.47 -6.82
C SER A 326 -8.97 -9.19 -5.65
N THR A 327 -8.47 -8.57 -4.58
CA THR A 327 -9.25 -8.11 -3.41
C THR A 327 -9.19 -6.59 -3.22
N GLY A 328 -8.72 -5.87 -4.24
CA GLY A 328 -8.35 -4.46 -4.18
C GLY A 328 -9.12 -3.55 -5.12
N THR A 329 -10.26 -4.00 -5.67
CA THR A 329 -11.13 -3.20 -6.55
C THR A 329 -12.48 -2.87 -5.92
N LEU A 330 -13.07 -1.75 -6.33
CA LEU A 330 -14.40 -1.35 -5.88
C LEU A 330 -15.45 -2.43 -6.20
N ASP A 331 -15.41 -2.99 -7.41
CA ASP A 331 -16.34 -4.03 -7.84
C ASP A 331 -16.25 -5.27 -6.94
N TYR A 332 -15.03 -5.68 -6.57
CA TYR A 332 -14.81 -6.78 -5.65
C TYR A 332 -15.48 -6.53 -4.30
N ILE A 333 -15.21 -5.38 -3.66
CA ILE A 333 -15.77 -5.12 -2.32
C ILE A 333 -17.27 -4.92 -2.36
N LEU A 334 -17.81 -4.28 -3.40
CA LEU A 334 -19.25 -4.17 -3.60
C LEU A 334 -19.87 -5.56 -3.74
N GLN A 335 -19.30 -6.45 -4.56
CA GLN A 335 -19.80 -7.82 -4.71
C GLN A 335 -19.78 -8.58 -3.38
N ARG A 336 -18.70 -8.46 -2.60
CA ARG A 336 -18.57 -9.03 -1.25
C ARG A 336 -19.67 -8.50 -0.33
N CYS A 337 -19.90 -7.19 -0.33
CA CYS A 337 -20.94 -6.57 0.48
C CYS A 337 -22.33 -7.04 0.11
N HIS A 338 -22.68 -7.05 -1.18
CA HIS A 338 -23.99 -7.53 -1.64
C HIS A 338 -24.21 -9.00 -1.29
N ALA A 339 -23.17 -9.85 -1.42
CA ALA A 339 -23.25 -11.26 -1.02
C ALA A 339 -23.54 -11.43 0.48
N ALA A 340 -22.89 -10.65 1.35
CA ALA A 340 -23.17 -10.69 2.80
C ALA A 340 -24.61 -10.25 3.11
N LEU A 341 -25.09 -9.18 2.46
CA LEU A 341 -26.44 -8.67 2.66
C LEU A 341 -27.54 -9.62 2.14
N GLN A 342 -27.22 -10.66 1.37
CA GLN A 342 -28.21 -11.67 1.00
C GLN A 342 -28.79 -12.39 2.21
N ASN A 343 -28.11 -12.39 3.37
CA ASN A 343 -28.64 -12.95 4.61
C ASN A 343 -29.72 -12.06 5.28
N ILE A 344 -29.99 -10.86 4.75
CA ILE A 344 -31.10 -10.01 5.22
C ILE A 344 -32.40 -10.43 4.53
N LEU A 345 -33.47 -10.61 5.31
CA LEU A 345 -34.84 -10.72 4.81
C LEU A 345 -35.34 -9.31 4.44
N HIS A 346 -35.65 -9.07 3.17
CA HIS A 346 -36.22 -7.80 2.73
C HIS A 346 -37.70 -7.70 3.14
N GLU A 347 -38.01 -6.64 3.89
CA GLU A 347 -39.32 -6.01 4.16
C GLU A 347 -40.54 -6.94 4.31
N ALA A 348 -40.94 -7.17 5.57
CA ALA A 348 -42.37 -7.16 5.89
C ALA A 348 -42.81 -5.69 6.08
N ASP A 349 -44.06 -5.36 5.74
CA ASP A 349 -44.70 -4.01 5.82
C ASP A 349 -44.59 -3.29 7.19
N ASN A 350 -43.98 -3.95 8.18
CA ASN A 350 -43.83 -3.57 9.56
C ASN A 350 -42.48 -2.86 9.84
N GLY A 351 -41.52 -2.91 8.92
CA GLY A 351 -40.15 -2.39 9.13
C GLY A 351 -39.24 -3.29 9.97
N ASP A 352 -39.70 -4.48 10.37
CA ASP A 352 -38.88 -5.47 11.08
C ASP A 352 -37.98 -6.23 10.09
N VAL A 353 -36.67 -6.03 10.24
CA VAL A 353 -35.65 -6.70 9.43
C VAL A 353 -35.08 -7.89 10.22
N SER A 354 -35.12 -9.09 9.64
CA SER A 354 -34.61 -10.32 10.26
C SER A 354 -33.55 -11.02 9.40
N LEU A 355 -32.78 -11.93 10.00
CA LEU A 355 -31.78 -12.73 9.29
C LEU A 355 -32.42 -13.98 8.69
N LYS A 356 -32.08 -14.32 7.44
CA LYS A 356 -32.55 -15.54 6.76
C LYS A 356 -31.97 -16.81 7.36
N SER A 357 -30.70 -16.76 7.77
CA SER A 357 -29.97 -17.88 8.34
C SER A 357 -29.12 -17.45 9.52
N LEU A 358 -29.16 -18.27 10.56
CA LEU A 358 -28.27 -18.21 11.73
C LEU A 358 -27.18 -19.29 11.67
N GLU A 359 -26.96 -19.90 10.51
CA GLU A 359 -25.91 -20.90 10.36
C GLU A 359 -24.53 -20.28 10.66
N PRO A 360 -23.68 -20.95 11.47
CA PRO A 360 -22.39 -20.42 11.88
C PRO A 360 -21.50 -19.95 10.72
N ALA A 361 -21.51 -20.66 9.59
CA ALA A 361 -20.72 -20.31 8.41
C ALA A 361 -21.21 -19.01 7.74
N VAL A 362 -22.53 -18.82 7.66
CA VAL A 362 -23.16 -17.63 7.06
C VAL A 362 -22.90 -16.39 7.92
N LEU A 363 -23.07 -16.52 9.24
CA LEU A 363 -22.78 -15.44 10.18
C LEU A 363 -21.29 -15.06 10.15
N LYS A 364 -20.41 -16.06 10.17
CA LYS A 364 -18.95 -15.85 10.07
C LYS A 364 -18.59 -15.10 8.78
N GLN A 365 -19.11 -15.52 7.64
CA GLN A 365 -18.85 -14.87 6.36
C GLN A 365 -19.35 -13.42 6.34
N GLY A 366 -20.54 -13.16 6.89
CA GLY A 366 -21.08 -11.81 7.04
C GLY A 366 -20.16 -10.89 7.85
N GLU A 367 -19.68 -11.37 8.99
CA GLU A 367 -18.76 -10.62 9.86
C GLU A 367 -17.36 -10.42 9.26
N GLU A 368 -16.86 -11.38 8.48
CA GLU A 368 -15.60 -11.22 7.75
C GLU A 368 -15.70 -10.11 6.70
N VAL A 369 -16.79 -10.08 5.92
CA VAL A 369 -17.05 -9.00 4.94
C VAL A 369 -17.25 -7.65 5.65
N HIS A 370 -17.97 -7.65 6.77
CA HIS A 370 -18.20 -6.47 7.58
C HIS A 370 -16.88 -5.83 8.04
N ASN A 371 -15.95 -6.65 8.52
CA ASN A 371 -14.60 -6.23 8.88
C ASN A 371 -13.79 -5.74 7.68
N GLU A 372 -13.88 -6.45 6.57
CA GLU A 372 -13.16 -6.11 5.35
C GLU A 372 -13.54 -4.71 4.85
N VAL A 373 -14.84 -4.41 4.70
CA VAL A 373 -15.30 -3.08 4.28
C VAL A 373 -14.95 -1.99 5.30
N GLU A 374 -15.00 -2.30 6.61
CA GLU A 374 -14.62 -1.33 7.65
C GLU A 374 -13.13 -0.97 7.58
N PHE A 375 -12.24 -1.98 7.64
CA PHE A 375 -10.82 -1.77 7.90
C PHE A 375 -9.98 -1.65 6.63
N GLU A 376 -10.34 -2.33 5.56
CA GLU A 376 -9.57 -2.29 4.31
C GLU A 376 -10.04 -1.18 3.37
N TRP A 377 -11.25 -0.65 3.55
CA TRP A 377 -11.83 0.36 2.68
C TRP A 377 -12.14 1.67 3.40
N LEU A 378 -13.18 1.70 4.25
CA LEU A 378 -13.68 2.94 4.86
C LEU A 378 -12.61 3.62 5.72
N ARG A 379 -12.02 2.88 6.66
CA ARG A 379 -10.99 3.44 7.55
C ARG A 379 -9.72 3.83 6.80
N GLN A 380 -9.33 3.08 5.76
CA GLN A 380 -8.17 3.44 4.93
C GLN A 380 -8.41 4.74 4.17
N PHE A 381 -9.58 4.91 3.55
CA PHE A 381 -9.94 6.10 2.80
C PHE A 381 -9.99 7.33 3.69
N TRP A 382 -10.76 7.27 4.78
CA TRP A 382 -10.96 8.41 5.67
C TRP A 382 -9.71 8.76 6.50
N PHE A 383 -8.84 7.79 6.80
CA PHE A 383 -7.54 8.05 7.45
C PHE A 383 -6.66 9.01 6.64
N GLN A 384 -6.83 9.05 5.33
CA GLN A 384 -6.07 9.92 4.43
C GLN A 384 -6.72 11.30 4.25
N GLY A 385 -7.74 11.63 5.06
CA GLY A 385 -8.33 12.97 5.13
C GLY A 385 -9.04 13.42 3.86
N ASN A 386 -9.55 12.49 3.04
CA ASN A 386 -10.19 12.78 1.77
C ASN A 386 -9.34 13.64 0.82
N ARG A 387 -8.01 13.51 0.90
CA ARG A 387 -7.03 14.27 0.10
C ARG A 387 -7.28 14.16 -1.42
N TYR A 388 -7.83 13.02 -1.85
CA TYR A 388 -8.20 12.75 -3.25
C TYR A 388 -9.24 13.72 -3.80
N LYS A 389 -10.10 14.31 -2.95
CA LYS A 389 -11.09 15.34 -3.33
C LYS A 389 -10.44 16.57 -3.99
N LYS A 390 -9.15 16.84 -3.73
CA LYS A 390 -8.41 17.89 -4.46
C LYS A 390 -8.27 17.57 -5.95
N CYS A 391 -8.19 16.28 -6.30
CA CYS A 391 -7.99 15.82 -7.66
C CYS A 391 -9.30 15.40 -8.34
N THR A 392 -10.11 14.63 -7.63
CA THR A 392 -11.29 13.93 -8.15
C THR A 392 -12.33 13.70 -7.05
N ASP A 393 -13.61 13.75 -7.41
CA ASP A 393 -14.72 13.34 -6.55
C ASP A 393 -15.16 11.89 -6.77
N TRP A 394 -14.45 11.13 -7.62
CA TRP A 394 -14.85 9.79 -8.08
C TRP A 394 -15.14 8.82 -6.92
N TRP A 395 -14.33 8.84 -5.86
CA TRP A 395 -14.49 7.95 -4.70
C TRP A 395 -15.57 8.39 -3.71
N LEU A 396 -16.13 9.60 -3.80
CA LEU A 396 -17.11 10.08 -2.81
C LEU A 396 -18.42 9.28 -2.87
N GLY A 397 -18.95 9.04 -4.06
CA GLY A 397 -20.15 8.22 -4.26
C GLY A 397 -19.94 6.77 -3.81
N PRO A 398 -18.92 6.07 -4.32
CA PRO A 398 -18.55 4.72 -3.89
C PRO A 398 -18.35 4.57 -2.38
N MET A 399 -17.65 5.53 -1.73
CA MET A 399 -17.43 5.45 -0.28
C MET A 399 -18.71 5.67 0.52
N ALA A 400 -19.62 6.54 0.07
CA ALA A 400 -20.93 6.69 0.68
C ALA A 400 -21.77 5.40 0.55
N GLN A 401 -21.73 4.74 -0.61
CA GLN A 401 -22.38 3.44 -0.81
C GLN A 401 -21.79 2.36 0.11
N LEU A 402 -20.47 2.25 0.20
CA LEU A 402 -19.81 1.30 1.10
C LEU A 402 -20.16 1.56 2.57
N GLU A 403 -20.28 2.83 2.97
CA GLU A 403 -20.71 3.18 4.32
C GLU A 403 -22.17 2.76 4.59
N GLU A 404 -23.08 2.93 3.63
CA GLU A 404 -24.46 2.46 3.76
C GLU A 404 -24.53 0.93 3.88
N LEU A 405 -23.77 0.20 3.06
CA LEU A 405 -23.69 -1.26 3.11
C LEU A 405 -23.10 -1.73 4.46
N TRP A 406 -22.05 -1.06 4.94
CA TRP A 406 -21.46 -1.29 6.27
C TRP A 406 -22.47 -1.06 7.39
N ARG A 407 -23.27 0.02 7.36
CA ARG A 407 -24.33 0.28 8.35
C ARG A 407 -25.40 -0.81 8.39
N LYS A 408 -25.75 -1.39 7.24
CA LYS A 408 -26.67 -2.55 7.18
C LYS A 408 -26.05 -3.78 7.84
N MET A 409 -24.74 -3.97 7.72
CA MET A 409 -24.03 -5.07 8.40
C MET A 409 -23.91 -4.86 9.91
N GLU A 410 -23.72 -3.63 10.40
CA GLU A 410 -23.82 -3.34 11.84
C GLU A 410 -25.18 -3.79 12.42
N PHE A 411 -26.27 -3.58 11.68
CA PHE A 411 -27.58 -4.10 12.08
C PHE A 411 -27.65 -5.64 12.07
N MET A 412 -27.02 -6.30 11.09
CA MET A 412 -26.94 -7.77 11.07
C MET A 412 -26.22 -8.33 12.31
N VAL A 413 -25.14 -7.67 12.75
CA VAL A 413 -24.43 -8.01 14.00
C VAL A 413 -25.38 -7.90 15.18
N GLU A 414 -26.10 -6.78 15.30
CA GLU A 414 -27.05 -6.53 16.38
C GLU A 414 -28.12 -7.61 16.44
N MET A 415 -28.70 -7.97 15.30
CA MET A 415 -29.68 -9.05 15.21
C MET A 415 -29.10 -10.41 15.58
N ALA A 416 -27.88 -10.73 15.12
CA ALA A 416 -27.20 -11.97 15.49
C ALA A 416 -26.96 -12.06 16.99
N ILE A 417 -26.62 -10.93 17.65
CA ILE A 417 -26.46 -10.83 19.11
C ILE A 417 -27.80 -10.99 19.82
N LEU A 418 -28.89 -10.37 19.34
CA LEU A 418 -30.23 -10.48 19.95
C LEU A 418 -30.79 -11.90 19.89
N HIS A 419 -30.39 -12.70 18.89
CA HIS A 419 -30.75 -14.11 18.77
C HIS A 419 -29.87 -15.04 19.61
N LEU A 420 -28.85 -14.53 20.31
CA LEU A 420 -28.12 -15.31 21.31
C LEU A 420 -29.08 -15.63 22.47
N PRO A 421 -29.34 -16.91 22.77
CA PRO A 421 -30.47 -17.27 23.61
C PRO A 421 -30.31 -16.77 25.04
N GLY A 422 -31.24 -15.90 25.44
CA GLY A 422 -31.56 -15.66 26.84
C GLY A 422 -32.32 -16.83 27.48
N SER A 423 -32.94 -17.73 26.71
CA SER A 423 -33.75 -18.85 27.24
C SER A 423 -34.41 -19.69 26.13
N VAL A 424 -33.66 -20.45 25.32
CA VAL A 424 -34.25 -21.50 24.43
C VAL A 424 -33.46 -22.82 24.58
N PRO A 425 -34.11 -24.00 24.66
CA PRO A 425 -33.44 -25.29 24.85
C PRO A 425 -32.72 -25.72 23.56
N GLY A 426 -31.38 -25.80 23.62
CA GLY A 426 -30.53 -26.17 22.48
C GLY A 426 -29.09 -25.68 22.68
N VAL A 427 -28.43 -26.13 23.76
CA VAL A 427 -27.12 -25.61 24.20
C VAL A 427 -26.01 -25.80 23.15
N GLY A 428 -26.14 -26.80 22.27
CA GLY A 428 -25.16 -27.08 21.20
C GLY A 428 -25.14 -26.00 20.11
N ASP A 429 -26.28 -25.73 19.48
CA ASP A 429 -26.39 -24.78 18.36
C ASP A 429 -26.09 -23.34 18.80
N ALA A 430 -26.52 -22.97 20.01
CA ALA A 430 -26.19 -21.69 20.61
C ALA A 430 -24.67 -21.50 20.81
N MET A 431 -23.96 -22.54 21.26
CA MET A 431 -22.50 -22.49 21.41
C MET A 431 -21.78 -22.42 20.07
N HIS A 432 -22.30 -23.01 19.00
CA HIS A 432 -21.72 -22.89 17.65
C HIS A 432 -21.91 -21.50 17.05
N VAL A 433 -23.10 -20.89 17.22
CA VAL A 433 -23.37 -19.51 16.82
C VAL A 433 -22.50 -18.53 17.60
N VAL A 434 -22.47 -18.68 18.94
CA VAL A 434 -21.59 -17.91 19.82
C VAL A 434 -20.13 -18.12 19.42
N SER A 435 -19.67 -19.33 19.15
CA SER A 435 -18.29 -19.60 18.74
C SER A 435 -17.94 -18.99 17.38
N ALA A 436 -18.86 -18.97 16.41
CA ALA A 436 -18.63 -18.34 15.11
C ALA A 436 -18.57 -16.80 15.20
N LEU A 437 -19.49 -16.21 15.95
CA LEU A 437 -19.50 -14.77 16.23
C LEU A 437 -18.31 -14.40 17.12
N ILE A 438 -18.05 -15.11 18.21
CA ILE A 438 -16.86 -14.90 19.06
C ILE A 438 -15.59 -15.15 18.27
N SER A 439 -15.47 -16.13 17.40
CA SER A 439 -14.25 -16.27 16.60
C SER A 439 -14.02 -15.04 15.73
N THR A 440 -15.08 -14.43 15.19
CA THR A 440 -15.01 -13.19 14.38
C THR A 440 -15.15 -11.88 15.15
N LEU A 441 -15.47 -11.92 16.46
CA LEU A 441 -15.55 -10.84 17.46
C LEU A 441 -14.38 -10.89 18.50
N VAL A 442 -13.65 -12.02 18.59
CA VAL A 442 -12.51 -12.32 19.51
C VAL A 442 -11.20 -12.66 18.77
N LEU A 443 -11.19 -13.11 17.50
CA LEU A 443 -10.08 -12.69 16.59
C LEU A 443 -9.93 -11.16 16.60
N SER A 444 -10.99 -10.51 17.08
CA SER A 444 -11.32 -9.09 17.27
C SER A 444 -11.21 -8.61 18.72
N GLY A 445 -10.39 -9.29 19.53
CA GLY A 445 -9.42 -8.54 20.35
C GLY A 445 -8.66 -7.51 19.49
N THR A 446 -8.57 -7.75 18.17
CA THR A 446 -8.19 -6.79 17.13
C THR A 446 -9.29 -5.82 16.67
N GLN A 447 -10.62 -6.03 16.75
CA GLN A 447 -11.62 -5.00 16.38
C GLN A 447 -11.66 -3.94 17.47
N GLN A 448 -11.77 -4.30 18.76
CA GLN A 448 -11.72 -3.29 19.79
C GLN A 448 -10.33 -2.64 19.84
N ALA A 449 -9.24 -3.37 19.58
CA ALA A 449 -7.90 -2.79 19.47
C ALA A 449 -7.62 -2.05 18.15
N ALA A 450 -8.31 -2.32 17.05
CA ALA A 450 -8.19 -1.64 15.75
C ALA A 450 -9.12 -0.43 15.71
N ARG A 451 -10.36 -0.55 16.22
CA ARG A 451 -11.23 0.57 16.60
C ARG A 451 -10.48 1.45 17.60
N LEU A 452 -9.95 0.98 18.73
CA LEU A 452 -9.12 1.81 19.63
C LEU A 452 -7.84 2.37 18.97
N GLN A 453 -7.17 1.62 18.09
CA GLN A 453 -6.05 2.17 17.30
C GLN A 453 -6.50 3.25 16.33
N THR A 454 -7.75 3.24 15.86
CA THR A 454 -8.30 4.17 14.85
C THR A 454 -9.22 5.25 15.44
N THR A 455 -9.76 5.09 16.65
CA THR A 455 -10.72 6.01 17.30
C THR A 455 -10.21 6.60 18.61
N GLY A 456 -9.18 6.07 19.27
CA GLY A 456 -8.63 6.69 20.48
C GLY A 456 -7.54 5.89 21.20
N SER A 457 -6.31 6.42 21.17
CA SER A 457 -5.19 6.25 22.14
C SER A 457 -3.81 5.86 21.57
N ALA A 458 -3.61 5.70 20.25
CA ALA A 458 -2.23 5.54 19.72
C ALA A 458 -1.91 6.23 18.38
N ARG A 459 -2.84 6.29 17.41
CA ARG A 459 -2.62 7.03 16.14
C ARG A 459 -3.13 8.47 16.15
N TYR A 460 -4.22 8.73 16.88
CA TYR A 460 -4.93 10.00 16.78
C TYR A 460 -4.67 11.02 17.92
N SER A 461 -4.24 10.63 19.14
CA SER A 461 -4.00 11.61 20.24
C SER A 461 -3.14 11.09 21.43
N ARG A 462 -2.21 11.93 21.94
CA ARG A 462 -1.59 11.95 23.30
C ARG A 462 -0.75 13.27 23.40
N VAL A 463 -0.76 14.18 24.39
CA VAL A 463 -1.24 14.33 25.80
C VAL A 463 -1.32 15.85 26.10
N ALA A 464 -2.23 16.30 26.99
CA ALA A 464 -1.93 17.29 28.05
C ALA A 464 -3.15 17.51 28.96
N LEU A 465 -3.18 16.78 30.08
CA LEU A 465 -4.04 17.10 31.21
C LEU A 465 -3.31 18.14 32.07
N ASN A 466 -3.74 19.40 32.06
CA ASN A 466 -3.53 20.26 33.22
C ASN A 466 -4.47 21.47 33.26
N ARG A 467 -5.15 21.57 34.41
CA ARG A 467 -5.84 22.72 35.02
C ARG A 467 -7.25 23.08 34.53
N GLY A 468 -8.20 22.90 35.46
CA GLY A 468 -9.10 23.98 35.87
C GLY A 468 -10.49 24.02 35.24
N LEU A 469 -11.42 23.27 35.85
CA LEU A 469 -12.82 23.63 36.12
C LEU A 469 -13.60 24.52 35.12
N ARG A 470 -14.67 23.90 34.59
CA ARG A 470 -15.95 24.43 34.06
C ARG A 470 -16.00 24.76 32.57
N GLY A 471 -16.77 23.92 31.84
CA GLY A 471 -17.34 24.18 30.52
C GLY A 471 -16.49 23.69 29.35
N VAL A 472 -16.53 22.39 29.04
CA VAL A 472 -15.72 21.82 27.94
C VAL A 472 -16.60 21.53 26.72
N LYS A 473 -16.47 22.36 25.68
CA LYS A 473 -16.64 21.94 24.29
C LYS A 473 -15.52 20.95 23.96
N MET A 474 -15.87 19.72 23.57
CA MET A 474 -14.91 18.68 23.24
C MET A 474 -14.21 19.02 21.93
N THR A 475 -13.04 19.65 22.03
CA THR A 475 -12.16 19.94 20.89
C THR A 475 -11.12 18.82 20.83
N VAL A 476 -11.14 18.02 19.75
CA VAL A 476 -10.23 16.87 19.58
C VAL A 476 -8.82 17.38 19.22
N ALA A 477 -7.82 17.03 20.03
CA ALA A 477 -6.42 17.38 19.80
C ALA A 477 -5.63 16.19 19.24
N PHE A 478 -4.79 16.47 18.24
CA PHE A 478 -4.04 15.53 17.41
C PHE A 478 -2.81 14.93 18.11
N SER A 479 -2.25 13.82 17.59
CA SER A 479 -0.85 13.47 17.87
C SER A 479 0.07 14.61 17.39
N SER A 480 1.22 14.84 18.03
CA SER A 480 2.09 15.98 17.67
C SER A 480 2.48 16.02 16.18
N PHE A 481 2.60 14.86 15.52
CA PHE A 481 2.85 14.74 14.08
C PHE A 481 1.62 14.96 13.21
N ALA A 482 0.43 14.47 13.62
CA ALA A 482 -0.81 14.75 12.89
C ALA A 482 -1.27 16.22 13.07
N GLY A 483 -0.86 16.86 14.17
CA GLY A 483 -1.06 18.29 14.41
C GLY A 483 -0.20 19.16 13.50
N ALA A 484 1.03 18.75 13.19
CA ALA A 484 1.93 19.47 12.28
C ALA A 484 1.47 19.45 10.81
N LEU A 485 0.69 18.44 10.40
CA LEU A 485 0.05 18.44 9.08
C LEU A 485 -0.93 19.62 8.88
N ARG A 486 -1.42 20.26 9.96
CA ARG A 486 -2.28 21.46 9.84
C ARG A 486 -1.58 22.65 9.19
N ASP A 487 -0.26 22.79 9.35
CA ASP A 487 0.47 23.97 8.84
C ASP A 487 0.93 23.80 7.38
N GLU A 488 1.18 22.58 6.90
CA GLU A 488 1.46 22.31 5.47
C GLU A 488 0.19 22.03 4.65
N SER A 489 -0.95 21.79 5.33
CA SER A 489 -2.23 21.48 4.69
C SER A 489 -3.39 22.17 5.40
N SER A 490 -3.42 23.51 5.31
CA SER A 490 -4.40 24.39 5.98
C SER A 490 -5.87 24.15 5.59
N GLU A 491 -6.15 23.28 4.62
CA GLU A 491 -7.52 22.92 4.18
C GLU A 491 -7.95 21.48 4.53
N VAL A 492 -7.10 20.69 5.21
CA VAL A 492 -7.47 19.31 5.62
C VAL A 492 -8.42 19.29 6.84
N ALA A 493 -8.65 20.47 7.46
CA ALA A 493 -9.42 20.59 8.69
C ALA A 493 -10.95 20.44 8.54
N ASP A 494 -11.51 20.51 7.32
CA ASP A 494 -12.97 20.56 7.11
C ASP A 494 -13.63 19.21 6.77
N ALA A 495 -12.87 18.11 6.74
CA ALA A 495 -13.38 16.79 6.38
C ALA A 495 -13.38 15.77 7.54
N TYR A 496 -13.47 16.22 8.79
CA TYR A 496 -13.65 15.32 9.93
C TYR A 496 -15.14 15.09 10.18
N TRP A 497 -15.71 14.09 9.50
CA TRP A 497 -16.98 13.51 9.93
C TRP A 497 -16.67 12.43 10.96
N PRO A 498 -16.99 12.64 12.25
CA PRO A 498 -16.94 11.52 13.17
C PRO A 498 -18.02 10.53 12.73
N LEU A 499 -17.70 9.23 12.66
CA LEU A 499 -18.69 8.14 12.55
C LEU A 499 -19.58 8.06 13.81
N THR A 500 -19.91 9.19 14.44
CA THR A 500 -20.58 9.29 15.75
C THR A 500 -22.03 9.73 15.68
N THR A 501 -22.67 9.73 14.52
CA THR A 501 -24.13 9.75 14.48
C THR A 501 -24.67 8.32 14.37
N CYS A 502 -24.28 7.46 15.31
CA CYS A 502 -25.22 6.46 15.77
C CYS A 502 -26.36 7.22 16.48
N PRO A 503 -27.64 7.01 16.14
CA PRO A 503 -28.68 7.21 17.13
C PRO A 503 -28.25 6.42 18.35
N ALA A 504 -28.29 7.03 19.54
CA ALA A 504 -28.13 6.28 20.78
C ALA A 504 -28.99 5.02 20.67
N PRO A 505 -28.46 3.82 20.96
CA PRO A 505 -29.27 2.63 20.84
C PRO A 505 -30.49 2.86 21.72
N PHE A 506 -31.68 2.72 21.14
CA PHE A 506 -32.95 2.73 21.85
C PHE A 506 -33.04 1.45 22.69
N VAL A 507 -32.06 1.21 23.56
CA VAL A 507 -32.18 0.27 24.65
C VAL A 507 -33.08 0.99 25.66
N SER A 508 -34.39 0.78 25.53
CA SER A 508 -35.29 1.07 26.64
C SER A 508 -34.68 0.48 27.91
N LYS A 509 -34.59 1.30 28.97
CA LYS A 509 -34.17 0.87 30.32
C LYS A 509 -34.94 -0.37 30.81
N ASP A 510 -36.08 -0.69 30.18
CA ASP A 510 -36.90 -1.85 30.50
C ASP A 510 -36.25 -3.20 30.18
N LEU A 511 -35.28 -3.28 29.25
CA LEU A 511 -34.59 -4.54 28.91
C LEU A 511 -33.55 -4.96 29.96
N LEU A 512 -32.94 -4.01 30.67
CA LEU A 512 -31.99 -4.30 31.76
C LEU A 512 -32.68 -4.70 33.07
N CYS A 513 -33.93 -4.31 33.28
CA CYS A 513 -34.69 -4.64 34.50
C CYS A 513 -35.31 -6.05 34.50
N LYS A 514 -35.37 -6.75 33.36
CA LYS A 514 -35.91 -8.13 33.29
C LYS A 514 -34.88 -9.23 33.63
N TRP A 515 -33.64 -8.87 33.94
CA TRP A 515 -32.54 -9.81 34.24
C TRP A 515 -32.26 -10.03 35.74
N SER A 516 -33.19 -9.69 36.63
CA SER A 516 -33.09 -10.02 38.05
C SER A 516 -33.97 -11.23 38.41
N SER A 517 -33.45 -12.44 38.18
CA SER A 517 -33.99 -13.68 38.76
C SER A 517 -32.92 -14.33 39.66
N PRO A 518 -33.28 -14.93 40.82
CA PRO A 518 -32.36 -15.16 41.94
C PRO A 518 -31.63 -16.50 41.88
N VAL A 519 -31.05 -16.85 40.72
CA VAL A 519 -30.15 -18.01 40.62
C VAL A 519 -28.92 -17.60 39.82
N HIS A 520 -27.75 -17.79 40.45
CA HIS A 520 -26.44 -17.25 40.08
C HIS A 520 -26.18 -17.13 38.56
N PRO A 521 -25.86 -15.92 38.05
CA PRO A 521 -25.46 -15.77 36.65
C PRO A 521 -24.08 -16.40 36.43
N PRO A 522 -23.86 -17.08 35.28
CA PRO A 522 -22.54 -17.59 34.92
C PRO A 522 -21.52 -16.45 34.76
N LYS A 523 -20.26 -16.71 35.14
CA LYS A 523 -19.17 -15.72 35.30
C LYS A 523 -18.93 -14.80 34.07
N TRP A 524 -19.44 -15.13 32.90
CA TRP A 524 -19.31 -14.32 31.68
C TRP A 524 -20.24 -13.09 31.65
N VAL A 525 -21.40 -13.13 32.31
CA VAL A 525 -22.34 -11.98 32.41
C VAL A 525 -21.74 -10.83 33.23
N LEU A 526 -20.88 -11.15 34.21
CA LEU A 526 -20.14 -10.16 35.01
C LEU A 526 -19.02 -9.47 34.23
N TYR A 527 -18.52 -10.07 33.15
CA TYR A 527 -17.43 -9.48 32.36
C TYR A 527 -17.93 -8.35 31.45
N ILE A 528 -19.12 -8.50 30.86
CA ILE A 528 -19.75 -7.48 30.03
C ILE A 528 -20.26 -6.30 30.88
N ALA A 529 -20.80 -6.57 32.07
CA ALA A 529 -21.24 -5.50 32.99
C ALA A 529 -20.08 -4.73 33.66
N SER A 530 -18.90 -5.35 33.83
CA SER A 530 -17.71 -4.73 34.42
C SER A 530 -17.06 -3.68 33.50
N CYS A 531 -17.13 -3.87 32.18
CA CYS A 531 -16.59 -2.94 31.20
C CYS A 531 -17.36 -1.62 31.11
N HIS A 532 -18.59 -1.55 31.62
CA HIS A 532 -19.40 -0.32 31.63
C HIS A 532 -19.31 0.48 32.94
N ARG A 533 -18.60 -0.03 33.96
CA ARG A 533 -18.51 0.64 35.28
C ARG A 533 -17.13 1.20 35.63
N ARG A 534 -16.15 1.10 34.73
CA ARG A 534 -14.83 1.77 34.87
C ARG A 534 -14.67 2.89 33.86
N GLY A 535 -15.54 3.88 33.99
CA GLY A 535 -15.56 5.09 33.17
C GLY A 535 -16.33 6.24 33.82
N ASN A 536 -16.33 6.31 35.15
CA ASN A 536 -16.67 7.53 35.90
C ASN A 536 -15.40 8.11 36.50
#